data_AF-A0A920D141-F1
#
_entry.id   AF-A0A920D141-F1
#
_cell.length_a   1.000
_cell.length_b   1.000
_cell.length_c   1.000
_cell.angle_alpha   90.00
_cell.angle_beta   90.00
_cell.angle_gamma   90.00
#
_symmetry.space_group_name_H-M   'P 1'
#
loop_
_entity.id
_entity.type
_entity.pdbx_description
1 polymer ?
#
loop_
_entity_poly.entity_id
_entity_poly.type
_entity_poly.pdbx_seq_one_letter_code
_entity_poly.pdbx_strand_id
1 'polypeptide(L)'
;MEQWQTILRVKGAAGNISLLARQRGEGNWEFYRSHDLSEPQQEPIIVHSFPEALSLLGQSWKYLSPEYIHPEFKQQVWRQLSGQGGLFNRSNWRKACL
;
A
#
# COMPACT_ATOMS: atom_id res chain seq x y z
N MET A 1 -3.19 -21.93 3.02
CA MET A 1 -1.79 -21.46 2.92
C MET A 1 -1.83 -19.95 3.02
N GLU A 2 -1.16 -19.37 4.01
CA GLU A 2 -1.13 -17.92 4.24
C GLU A 2 -0.05 -17.31 3.34
N GLN A 3 -0.41 -16.90 2.13
CA GLN A 3 0.51 -16.29 1.18
C GLN A 3 0.41 -14.76 1.24
N TRP A 4 1.55 -14.09 1.12
CA TRP A 4 1.61 -12.65 0.96
C TRP A 4 1.04 -12.24 -0.40
N GLN A 5 0.13 -11.28 -0.40
CA GLN A 5 -0.50 -10.75 -1.59
C GLN A 5 -0.22 -9.25 -1.68
N THR A 6 0.07 -8.76 -2.88
CA THR A 6 0.18 -7.30 -3.09
C THR A 6 -1.19 -6.68 -2.92
N ILE A 7 -1.31 -5.69 -2.05
CA ILE A 7 -2.57 -4.95 -1.82
C ILE A 7 -2.55 -3.55 -2.40
N LEU A 8 -1.35 -2.97 -2.54
CA LEU A 8 -1.15 -1.69 -3.19
C LEU A 8 0.22 -1.68 -3.86
N ARG A 9 0.30 -1.25 -5.11
CA ARG A 9 1.55 -0.99 -5.82
C ARG A 9 1.50 0.39 -6.44
N VAL A 10 2.54 1.17 -6.21
CA VAL A 10 2.70 2.51 -6.77
C VAL A 10 4.00 2.63 -7.53
N LYS A 11 3.95 3.34 -8.66
CA LYS A 11 5.10 3.60 -9.50
C LYS A 11 5.88 4.80 -8.99
N GLY A 12 7.09 4.57 -8.49
CA GLY A 12 8.05 5.59 -8.11
C GLY A 12 9.09 5.86 -9.20
N ALA A 13 9.80 6.99 -9.09
CA ALA A 13 10.88 7.33 -10.02
C ALA A 13 12.09 6.38 -9.92
N ALA A 14 12.34 5.83 -8.73
CA ALA A 14 13.44 4.93 -8.44
C ALA A 14 13.02 3.45 -8.41
N GLY A 15 11.83 3.12 -8.91
CA GLY A 15 11.25 1.78 -8.83
C GLY A 15 9.87 1.75 -8.17
N ASN A 16 9.28 0.57 -8.11
CA ASN A 16 7.94 0.39 -7.58
C ASN A 16 7.98 0.13 -6.07
N ILE A 17 7.03 0.74 -5.37
CA ILE A 17 6.80 0.48 -3.95
C ILE A 17 5.52 -0.34 -3.84
N SER A 18 5.61 -1.47 -3.16
CA SER A 18 4.50 -2.38 -2.94
C SER A 18 4.20 -2.50 -1.45
N LEU A 19 2.92 -2.52 -1.12
CA LEU A 19 2.41 -2.94 0.18
C LEU A 19 1.81 -4.32 -0.01
N LEU A 20 2.23 -5.26 0.82
CA LEU A 20 1.71 -6.62 0.83
C LEU A 20 0.93 -6.87 2.12
N ALA A 21 -0.03 -7.77 2.03
CA ALA A 21 -0.81 -8.24 3.16
C ALA A 21 -0.89 -9.76 3.19
N ARG A 22 -1.00 -10.32 4.39
CA ARG A 22 -1.28 -11.73 4.62
C ARG A 22 -2.29 -11.85 5.74
N GLN A 23 -3.28 -12.72 5.56
CA GLN A 23 -4.26 -13.01 6.59
C GLN A 23 -3.73 -14.11 7.52
N ARG A 24 -3.76 -13.87 8.84
CA ARG A 24 -3.25 -14.73 9.91
C ARG A 24 -4.35 -15.44 10.73
N GLY A 25 -5.53 -15.61 10.14
CA GLY A 25 -6.74 -16.12 10.79
C GLY A 25 -7.98 -15.24 10.52
N GLU A 26 -9.08 -15.46 11.24
CA GLU A 26 -10.28 -14.64 11.08
C GLU A 26 -10.00 -13.19 11.53
N GLY A 27 -10.03 -12.25 10.56
CA GLY A 27 -9.91 -10.82 10.81
C GLY A 27 -8.50 -10.26 11.07
N ASN A 28 -7.49 -11.12 11.25
CA ASN A 28 -6.12 -10.67 11.53
C ASN A 28 -5.31 -10.54 10.24
N TRP A 29 -4.80 -9.33 9.98
CA TRP A 29 -3.94 -9.05 8.84
C TRP A 29 -2.56 -8.64 9.30
N GLU A 30 -1.54 -9.17 8.63
CA GLU A 30 -0.18 -8.65 8.68
C GLU A 30 0.09 -7.89 7.39
N PHE A 31 0.90 -6.83 7.48
CA PHE A 31 1.30 -6.01 6.35
C PHE A 31 2.79 -5.75 6.38
N TYR A 32 3.42 -5.68 5.21
CA TYR A 32 4.79 -5.20 5.09
C TYR A 32 5.01 -4.46 3.77
N ARG A 33 6.03 -3.61 3.74
CA ARG A 33 6.47 -2.88 2.55
C ARG A 33 7.55 -3.66 1.82
N SER A 34 7.44 -3.72 0.50
CA SER A 34 8.44 -4.26 -0.41
C SER A 34 8.79 -3.25 -1.50
N HIS A 35 10.05 -3.26 -1.93
CA HIS A 35 10.52 -2.52 -3.10
C HIS A 35 10.91 -3.50 -4.20
N ASP A 36 10.66 -3.13 -5.46
CA ASP A 36 10.98 -3.97 -6.64
C ASP A 36 12.49 -4.23 -6.83
N LEU A 37 13.33 -3.37 -6.26
CA LEU A 37 14.77 -3.42 -6.42
C LEU A 37 15.40 -3.89 -5.12
N SER A 38 15.95 -5.11 -5.15
CA SER A 38 17.21 -5.59 -4.56
C SER A 38 17.91 -4.73 -3.49
N GLU A 39 17.21 -4.14 -2.53
CA GLU A 39 17.81 -3.48 -1.39
C GLU A 39 18.25 -4.55 -0.36
N PRO A 40 19.42 -4.39 0.26
CA PRO A 40 19.98 -5.39 1.15
C PRO A 40 19.11 -5.60 2.38
N GLN A 41 18.58 -6.83 2.52
CA GLN A 41 18.22 -7.57 3.74
C GLN A 41 18.03 -6.76 5.04
N GLN A 42 17.23 -5.69 5.04
CA GLN A 42 16.62 -5.22 6.28
C GLN A 42 15.45 -6.15 6.59
N GLU A 43 15.36 -6.61 7.84
CA GLU A 43 14.24 -7.42 8.29
C GLU A 43 12.93 -6.69 7.95
N PRO A 44 11.95 -7.36 7.32
CA PRO A 44 10.72 -6.71 6.91
C PRO A 44 9.99 -6.20 8.16
N ILE A 45 9.70 -4.90 8.18
CA ILE A 45 8.86 -4.32 9.23
C ILE A 45 7.43 -4.79 8.99
N ILE A 46 6.96 -5.68 9.86
CA ILE A 46 5.59 -6.21 9.85
C ILE A 46 4.73 -5.38 10.80
N VAL A 47 3.59 -4.93 10.30
CA VAL A 47 2.56 -4.22 11.09
C VAL A 47 1.22 -4.94 10.98
N HIS A 48 0.32 -4.66 11.93
CA HIS A 48 -0.95 -5.41 12.05
C HIS A 48 -2.18 -4.54 11.78
N SER A 49 -1.99 -3.25 11.48
CA SER A 49 -3.07 -2.34 11.13
C SER A 49 -2.87 -1.71 9.77
N PHE A 50 -3.97 -1.53 9.03
CA PHE A 50 -3.94 -0.91 7.72
C PHE A 50 -3.41 0.55 7.73
N PRO A 51 -3.73 1.41 8.72
CA PRO A 51 -3.15 2.75 8.80
C PRO A 51 -1.63 2.76 9.00
N GLU A 52 -1.09 1.86 9.83
CA GLU A 52 0.36 1.68 9.99
C GLU A 52 0.97 1.18 8.69
N ALA A 53 0.31 0.24 8.01
CA ALA A 53 0.76 -0.30 6.73
C ALA A 53 0.92 0.80 5.67
N LEU A 54 -0.03 1.74 5.57
CA LEU A 54 0.10 2.90 4.70
C LEU A 54 1.21 3.87 5.13
N SER A 55 1.51 3.92 6.43
CA SER A 55 2.61 4.73 6.95
C SER A 55 3.97 4.16 6.55
N LEU A 56 4.10 2.83 6.35
CA LEU A 56 5.32 2.21 5.84
C LEU A 56 5.71 2.74 4.45
N LEU A 57 4.74 3.13 3.63
CA LEU A 57 4.94 3.71 2.30
C LEU A 57 5.48 5.16 2.34
N GLY A 58 5.60 5.75 3.54
CA GLY A 58 6.06 7.13 3.73
C GLY A 58 4.97 8.17 3.44
N GLN A 59 5.35 9.45 3.32
CA GLN A 59 4.39 10.52 3.00
C GLN A 59 4.20 10.71 1.50
N SER A 60 5.17 10.29 0.69
CA SER A 60 5.24 10.62 -0.73
C SER A 60 4.44 9.69 -1.65
N TRP A 61 4.02 8.50 -1.19
CA TRP A 61 3.34 7.52 -2.04
C TRP A 61 2.02 8.04 -2.64
N LYS A 62 1.35 8.96 -1.94
CA LYS A 62 0.07 9.57 -2.36
C LYS A 62 0.25 10.39 -3.65
N TYR A 63 1.45 10.92 -3.87
CA TYR A 63 1.81 11.69 -5.06
C TYR A 63 2.25 10.81 -6.23
N LEU A 64 2.49 9.52 -5.97
CA LEU A 64 2.85 8.55 -7.00
C LEU A 64 1.61 8.05 -7.76
N SER A 65 1.87 7.41 -8.89
CA SER A 65 0.80 6.82 -9.70
C SER A 65 0.48 5.41 -9.20
N PRO A 66 -0.78 5.10 -8.86
CA PRO A 66 -1.17 3.73 -8.53
C PRO A 66 -1.07 2.84 -9.76
N GLU A 67 -0.40 1.70 -9.63
CA GLU A 67 -0.33 0.65 -10.66
C GLU A 67 -1.33 -0.47 -10.38
N TYR A 68 -1.48 -0.83 -9.10
CA TYR A 68 -2.37 -1.89 -8.69
C TYR A 68 -2.93 -1.60 -7.29
N ILE A 69 -4.21 -1.88 -7.10
CA ILE A 69 -4.86 -1.86 -5.79
C ILE A 69 -5.76 -3.09 -5.71
N HIS A 70 -5.56 -3.89 -4.67
CA HIS A 70 -6.39 -5.08 -4.46
C HIS A 70 -7.84 -4.65 -4.20
N PRO A 71 -8.84 -5.32 -4.84
CA PRO A 71 -10.25 -4.91 -4.77
C PRO A 71 -10.78 -4.69 -3.36
N GLU A 72 -10.42 -5.56 -2.42
CA GLU A 72 -10.83 -5.48 -1.01
C GLU A 72 -10.36 -4.20 -0.29
N PHE A 73 -9.22 -3.65 -0.72
CA PHE A 73 -8.59 -2.51 -0.08
C PHE A 73 -8.89 -1.17 -0.78
N LYS A 74 -9.47 -1.19 -1.98
CA LYS A 74 -9.76 0.03 -2.77
C LYS A 74 -10.50 1.11 -1.99
N GLN A 75 -11.59 0.73 -1.32
CA GLN A 75 -12.37 1.69 -0.53
C GLN A 75 -11.61 2.23 0.68
N GLN A 76 -10.78 1.40 1.32
CA GLN A 76 -10.00 1.80 2.49
C GLN A 76 -8.88 2.79 2.08
N VAL A 77 -8.19 2.50 0.97
CA VAL A 77 -7.18 3.40 0.37
C VAL A 77 -7.83 4.74 0.02
N TRP A 78 -8.98 4.73 -0.66
CA TRP A 78 -9.67 5.96 -1.05
C TRP A 78 -10.11 6.81 0.15
N ARG A 79 -10.66 6.17 1.19
CA ARG A 79 -11.03 6.84 2.43
C ARG A 79 -9.84 7.52 3.10
N GLN A 80 -8.69 6.84 3.16
CA GLN A 80 -7.50 7.46 3.76
C GLN A 80 -6.93 8.61 2.94
N LEU A 81 -6.93 8.52 1.60
CA LEU A 81 -6.50 9.62 0.75
C LEU A 81 -7.44 10.83 0.87
N SER A 82 -8.74 10.59 0.88
CA SER A 82 -9.76 11.64 0.93
C SER A 82 -9.82 12.35 2.29
N GLY A 83 -9.62 11.60 3.39
CA GLY A 83 -9.63 12.15 4.75
C GLY A 83 -8.45 13.05 5.09
N GLN A 84 -7.35 12.97 4.33
CA GLN A 84 -6.12 13.72 4.63
C GLN A 84 -6.06 15.12 4.00
N GLY A 85 -7.09 15.56 3.26
CA GLY A 85 -7.24 16.94 2.77
C GLY A 85 -6.15 17.45 1.81
N GLY A 86 -5.14 16.65 1.49
CA GLY A 86 -3.95 17.07 0.76
C GLY A 86 -4.11 17.17 -0.75
N LEU A 87 -3.09 17.79 -1.37
CA LEU A 87 -2.83 17.72 -2.80
C LEU A 87 -2.24 16.34 -3.10
N PHE A 88 -2.95 15.51 -3.84
CA PHE A 88 -2.43 14.26 -4.39
C PHE A 88 -3.01 14.09 -5.79
N ASN A 89 -2.55 13.10 -6.56
CA ASN A 89 -3.06 12.85 -7.90
C ASN A 89 -4.48 12.25 -7.85
N ARG A 90 -5.46 13.07 -7.48
CA ARG A 90 -6.85 12.67 -7.22
C ARG A 90 -7.45 11.92 -8.38
N SER A 91 -7.19 12.35 -9.62
CA SER A 91 -7.74 11.73 -10.82
C SER A 91 -7.25 10.29 -11.00
N ASN A 92 -5.96 10.02 -10.83
CA ASN A 92 -5.42 8.67 -10.97
C ASN A 92 -5.86 7.77 -9.82
N TRP A 93 -5.84 8.28 -8.59
CA TRP A 93 -6.29 7.53 -7.42
C TRP A 93 -7.78 7.23 -7.43
N ARG A 94 -8.60 8.17 -7.91
CA ARG A 94 -10.03 7.97 -8.08
C ARG A 94 -10.31 6.82 -9.05
N LYS A 95 -9.66 6.81 -10.22
CA LYS A 95 -9.80 5.72 -11.20
C LYS A 95 -9.30 4.36 -10.69
N ALA A 96 -8.28 4.36 -9.85
CA ALA A 96 -7.73 3.12 -9.30
C ALA A 96 -8.63 2.55 -8.19
N CYS A 97 -9.27 3.41 -7.39
CA CYS A 97 -10.06 3.00 -6.22
C CYS A 97 -11.58 2.89 -6.46
N LEU A 98 -12.15 3.66 -7.39
CA LEU A 98 -13.58 3.70 -7.72
C LEU A 98 -13.80 3.18 -9.15
#